data_AF-A0A1Q7YK20-F1
#
_entry.id   AF-A0A1Q7YK20-F1
#
_cell.length_a   1.000
_cell.length_b   1.000
_cell.length_c   1.000
_cell.angle_alpha   90.00
_cell.angle_beta   90.00
_cell.angle_gamma   90.00
#
_symmetry.space_group_name_H-M   'P 1'
#
loop_
_entity.id
_entity.type
_entity.pdbx_description
1 polymer ?
#
loop_
_entity_poly.entity_id
_entity_poly.type
_entity_poly.pdbx_seq_one_letter_code
_entity_poly.pdbx_strand_id
1 'polypeptide(L)'
;MGSAARRKPKRLAEKLLKIRTDLGLSQNGLIRRMGFAGDLTQAEISMFERGIRVPSLPVILEYARAANVYMEVLVSDELDLPVRLPARAKSEGVRRKQN
;
A
#
# COMPACT_ATOMS: atom_id res chain seq x y z
N MET A 1 5.76 -5.79 -26.99
CA MET A 1 4.87 -4.63 -26.81
C MET A 1 5.29 -3.86 -25.54
N GLY A 2 5.69 -2.59 -25.69
CA GLY A 2 5.89 -1.61 -24.61
C GLY A 2 7.20 -1.66 -23.81
N SER A 3 8.31 -1.20 -24.40
CA SER A 3 9.66 -1.10 -23.79
C SER A 3 9.87 0.17 -22.92
N ALA A 4 8.81 0.95 -22.65
CA ALA A 4 8.92 2.07 -21.72
C ALA A 4 8.94 1.52 -20.30
N ALA A 5 9.98 1.83 -19.51
CA ALA A 5 10.03 1.52 -18.09
C ALA A 5 8.71 1.99 -17.46
N ARG A 6 7.87 1.05 -16.99
CA ARG A 6 6.56 1.36 -16.42
C ARG A 6 6.76 2.40 -15.32
N ARG A 7 6.15 3.58 -15.49
CA ARG A 7 6.04 4.57 -14.42
C ARG A 7 5.30 3.91 -13.27
N LYS A 8 6.02 3.60 -12.19
CA LYS A 8 5.46 3.07 -10.93
C LYS A 8 5.85 4.03 -9.80
N PRO A 9 5.00 4.22 -8.79
CA PRO A 9 5.39 5.02 -7.63
C PRO A 9 6.62 4.39 -6.98
N LYS A 10 7.67 5.19 -6.78
CA LYS A 10 8.96 4.69 -6.28
C LYS A 10 8.83 4.15 -4.86
N ARG A 11 7.85 4.65 -4.10
CA ARG A 11 7.66 4.37 -2.67
C ARG A 11 6.45 3.51 -2.35
N LEU A 12 5.77 2.96 -3.35
CA LEU A 12 4.57 2.14 -3.12
C LEU A 12 4.89 0.99 -2.15
N ALA A 13 5.94 0.22 -2.43
CA ALA A 13 6.33 -0.96 -1.64
C ALA A 13 6.53 -0.65 -0.14
N GLU A 14 7.27 0.43 0.16
CA GLU A 14 7.51 0.94 1.52
C GLU A 14 6.18 1.24 2.23
N LYS A 15 5.25 1.90 1.54
CA LYS A 15 3.94 2.27 2.09
C LYS A 15 3.07 1.04 2.36
N LEU A 16 3.05 0.08 1.45
CA LEU A 16 2.28 -1.17 1.64
C LEU A 16 2.79 -1.95 2.85
N LEU A 17 4.12 -2.09 2.97
CA LEU A 17 4.75 -2.75 4.11
C LEU A 17 4.40 -2.04 5.42
N LYS A 18 4.53 -0.70 5.46
CA LYS A 18 4.21 0.11 6.64
C LYS A 18 2.75 -0.06 7.07
N ILE A 19 1.81 -0.07 6.13
CA ILE A 19 0.39 -0.31 6.44
C ILE A 19 0.23 -1.65 7.15
N ARG A 20 0.80 -2.73 6.59
CA ARG A 20 0.67 -4.05 7.20
C ARG A 20 1.24 -4.09 8.62
N THR A 21 2.44 -3.54 8.81
CA THR A 21 3.13 -3.57 10.11
C THR A 21 2.43 -2.72 11.16
N ASP A 22 1.95 -1.52 10.79
CA ASP A 22 1.24 -0.63 11.72
C ASP A 22 -0.13 -1.19 12.13
N LEU A 23 -0.78 -1.97 11.25
CA LEU A 23 -2.00 -2.71 11.58
C LEU A 23 -1.74 -3.96 12.44
N GLY A 24 -0.48 -4.32 12.69
CA GLY A 24 -0.11 -5.51 13.47
C GLY A 24 -0.46 -6.83 12.76
N LEU A 25 -0.55 -6.84 11.43
CA LEU A 25 -1.03 -7.99 10.67
C LEU A 25 0.14 -8.81 10.09
N SER A 26 -0.03 -10.14 10.08
CA SER A 26 0.74 -10.98 9.16
C SER A 26 0.27 -10.75 7.71
N GLN A 27 1.05 -11.19 6.72
CA GLN A 27 0.64 -11.08 5.31
C GLN A 27 -0.67 -11.82 5.03
N ASN A 28 -0.85 -13.02 5.61
CA ASN A 28 -2.13 -13.74 5.53
C ASN A 28 -3.26 -13.05 6.33
N GLY A 29 -2.94 -12.41 7.45
CA GLY A 29 -3.90 -11.57 8.19
C GLY A 29 -4.39 -10.40 7.35
N LEU A 30 -3.49 -9.76 6.61
CA LEU A 30 -3.81 -8.66 5.71
C LEU A 30 -4.68 -9.11 4.53
N ILE A 31 -4.37 -10.24 3.90
CA ILE A 31 -5.19 -10.81 2.82
C ILE A 31 -6.64 -10.99 3.28
N ARG A 32 -6.84 -11.58 4.46
CA ARG A 32 -8.18 -11.76 5.05
C ARG A 32 -8.84 -10.41 5.35
N ARG A 33 -8.09 -9.45 5.92
CA ARG A 33 -8.59 -8.11 6.23
C ARG A 33 -9.09 -7.35 5.00
N MET A 34 -8.41 -7.54 3.86
CA MET A 34 -8.74 -6.93 2.56
C MET A 34 -9.77 -7.73 1.74
N GLY A 35 -10.25 -8.87 2.24
CA GLY A 35 -11.26 -9.68 1.55
C GLY A 35 -10.76 -10.47 0.35
N PHE A 36 -9.44 -10.67 0.20
CA PHE A 36 -8.83 -11.42 -0.92
C PHE A 36 -8.46 -12.86 -0.56
N ALA A 37 -9.13 -13.45 0.42
CA ALA A 37 -8.88 -14.83 0.82
C ALA A 37 -9.29 -15.77 -0.33
N GLY A 38 -8.30 -16.44 -0.94
CA GLY A 38 -8.48 -17.28 -2.13
C GLY A 38 -8.02 -16.62 -3.44
N ASP A 39 -7.90 -15.29 -3.46
CA ASP A 39 -7.46 -14.54 -4.65
C ASP A 39 -5.98 -14.17 -4.60
N LEU A 40 -5.46 -13.91 -3.39
CA LEU A 40 -4.06 -13.54 -3.17
C LEU A 40 -3.36 -14.52 -2.26
N THR A 41 -2.07 -14.73 -2.54
CA THR A 41 -1.17 -15.53 -1.73
C THR A 41 -0.24 -14.65 -0.88
N GLN A 42 0.29 -15.23 0.19
CA GLN A 42 1.35 -14.61 1.00
C GLN A 42 2.55 -14.16 0.15
N ALA A 43 2.95 -15.00 -0.82
CA ALA A 43 4.09 -14.72 -1.69
C ALA A 43 3.86 -13.47 -2.56
N GLU A 44 2.63 -13.25 -3.02
CA GLU A 44 2.26 -12.04 -3.76
C GLU A 44 2.35 -10.78 -2.91
N ILE A 45 1.84 -10.82 -1.67
CA ILE A 45 2.00 -9.71 -0.72
C ILE A 45 3.49 -9.41 -0.50
N SER A 46 4.32 -10.43 -0.30
CA SER A 46 5.77 -10.27 -0.15
C SER A 46 6.41 -9.60 -1.38
N MET A 47 6.00 -9.98 -2.60
CA MET A 47 6.48 -9.34 -3.82
C MET A 47 6.06 -7.86 -3.94
N PHE A 48 4.86 -7.52 -3.46
CA PHE A 48 4.37 -6.13 -3.43
C PHE A 48 5.16 -5.28 -2.43
N GLU A 49 5.34 -5.78 -1.20
CA GLU A 49 6.06 -5.11 -0.12
C GLU A 49 7.56 -4.95 -0.41
N ARG A 50 8.12 -5.77 -1.31
CA ARG A 50 9.50 -5.67 -1.80
C ARG A 50 9.65 -4.87 -3.10
N GLY A 51 8.55 -4.40 -3.69
CA GLY A 51 8.57 -3.65 -4.95
C GLY A 51 8.92 -4.46 -6.20
N ILE A 52 8.93 -5.79 -6.09
CA ILE A 52 9.16 -6.75 -7.17
C ILE A 52 7.97 -6.74 -8.14
N ARG A 53 6.75 -6.70 -7.60
CA ARG A 53 5.51 -6.57 -8.36
C ARG A 53 4.73 -5.35 -7.91
N VAL A 54 3.97 -4.78 -8.85
CA VAL A 54 3.00 -3.72 -8.56
C VAL A 54 1.64 -4.40 -8.40
N PRO A 55 0.93 -4.22 -7.26
CA PRO A 55 -0.41 -4.74 -7.10
C PRO A 55 -1.40 -4.12 -8.09
N SER A 56 -2.53 -4.80 -8.31
CA SER A 56 -3.63 -4.25 -9.10
C SER A 56 -4.31 -3.06 -8.37
N LEU A 57 -5.03 -2.21 -9.11
CA LEU A 57 -5.75 -1.07 -8.52
C LEU A 57 -6.74 -1.47 -7.42
N PRO A 58 -7.53 -2.57 -7.54
CA PRO A 58 -8.38 -3.03 -6.44
C PRO A 58 -7.59 -3.37 -5.17
N VAL A 59 -6.42 -4.00 -5.31
CA VAL A 59 -5.57 -4.30 -4.14
C VAL A 59 -5.07 -3.01 -3.50
N ILE A 60 -4.59 -2.05 -4.28
CA ILE A 60 -4.14 -0.75 -3.76
C ILE A 60 -5.28 -0.01 -3.06
N LEU A 61 -6.50 -0.06 -3.61
CA LEU A 61 -7.69 0.53 -2.99
C LEU A 61 -7.99 -0.09 -1.62
N GLU A 62 -7.90 -1.41 -1.49
CA GLU A 62 -8.13 -2.09 -0.21
C GLU A 62 -7.04 -1.84 0.83
N TYR A 63 -5.77 -1.67 0.41
CA TYR A 63 -4.73 -1.17 1.31
C TYR A 63 -5.10 0.22 1.85
N ALA A 64 -5.56 1.13 1.00
CA ALA A 64 -5.95 2.47 1.40
C ALA A 64 -7.13 2.45 2.38
N ARG A 65 -8.13 1.59 2.13
CA ARG A 65 -9.28 1.38 3.03
C ARG A 65 -8.83 0.79 4.37
N ALA A 66 -7.97 -0.21 4.37
CA ALA A 66 -7.45 -0.84 5.59
C ALA A 66 -6.69 0.17 6.48
N ALA A 67 -5.97 1.10 5.87
CA ALA A 67 -5.23 2.15 6.57
C ALA A 67 -6.06 3.42 6.89
N ASN A 68 -7.32 3.48 6.41
CA ASN A 68 -8.18 4.67 6.45
C ASN A 68 -7.52 5.93 5.85
N VAL A 69 -6.94 5.80 4.65
CA VAL A 69 -6.34 6.91 3.88
C VAL A 69 -6.97 7.02 2.50
N TYR A 70 -6.80 8.16 1.83
CA TYR A 70 -7.12 8.26 0.40
C TYR A 70 -6.10 7.46 -0.43
N MET A 71 -6.55 6.86 -1.53
CA MET A 71 -5.69 6.04 -2.40
C MET A 71 -4.49 6.82 -2.97
N GLU A 72 -4.66 8.13 -3.16
CA GLU A 72 -3.59 9.04 -3.59
C GLU A 72 -2.35 8.96 -2.69
N VAL A 73 -2.54 8.76 -1.38
CA VAL A 73 -1.46 8.62 -0.40
C VAL A 73 -0.54 7.43 -0.76
N LEU A 74 -1.06 6.40 -1.42
CA LEU A 74 -0.26 5.23 -1.83
C LEU A 74 0.47 5.44 -3.15
N VAL A 75 -0.14 6.17 -4.08
CA VAL A 75 0.35 6.29 -5.47
C VAL A 75 1.15 7.57 -5.74
N SER A 76 1.05 8.59 -4.88
CA SER A 76 1.85 9.82 -4.97
C SER A 76 3.14 9.70 -4.17
N ASP A 77 4.31 9.90 -4.80
CA ASP A 77 5.60 9.90 -4.09
C ASP A 77 5.80 11.14 -3.20
N GLU A 78 4.98 12.18 -3.37
CA GLU A 78 5.01 13.44 -2.59
C GLU A 78 4.30 13.34 -1.22
N LEU A 79 3.51 12.29 -1.01
CA LEU A 79 2.75 12.07 0.20
C LEU A 79 3.38 10.97 1.05
N ASP A 80 3.45 11.20 2.35
CA ASP A 80 3.76 10.19 3.36
C ASP A 80 2.46 9.70 4.01
N LEU A 81 2.49 8.45 4.49
CA LEU A 81 1.43 7.92 5.35
C LEU A 81 1.37 8.73 6.67
N PRO A 82 0.17 8.90 7.27
CA PRO A 82 0.08 9.49 8.60
C PRO A 82 0.85 8.65 9.62
N VAL A 83 1.25 9.28 10.72
CA VAL A 83 2.13 8.67 11.75
C VAL A 83 1.50 7.42 12.38
N ARG A 84 0.17 7.37 12.50
CA ARG A 84 -0.57 6.24 13.08
C ARG A 84 -1.58 5.70 12.08
N LEU A 85 -1.62 4.37 11.94
CA LEU A 85 -2.57 3.65 11.12
C LEU A 85 -3.37 2.62 11.95
N PRO A 86 -4.65 2.38 11.65
CA PRO A 86 -5.43 3.14 10.67
C PRO A 86 -5.63 4.58 11.17
N ALA A 87 -5.73 5.52 10.24
CA ALA A 87 -5.96 6.92 10.62
C ALA A 87 -7.32 7.05 11.34
N ARG A 88 -7.40 7.93 12.36
CA ARG A 88 -8.64 8.15 13.12
C ARG A 88 -9.77 8.71 12.26
N ALA A 89 -9.43 9.64 11.36
CA ALA A 89 -10.28 10.14 10.29
C ALA A 89 -9.60 9.86 8.95
N LYS A 90 -10.38 9.76 7.87
CA LYS A 90 -9.83 9.44 6.55
C LYS A 90 -8.80 10.49 6.14
N SER A 91 -7.55 10.07 6.00
CA SER A 91 -6.41 11.00 5.90
C SER A 91 -5.92 11.19 4.47
N GLU A 92 -5.67 12.44 4.10
CA GLU A 92 -5.03 12.87 2.84
C GLU A 92 -3.50 12.62 2.82
N GLY A 93 -2.97 12.02 3.88
CA GLY A 93 -1.52 11.84 4.06
C GLY A 93 -0.85 13.11 4.57
N VAL A 94 0.48 13.08 4.57
CA VAL A 94 1.33 14.21 5.00
C VAL A 94 2.23 14.60 3.84
N ARG A 95 2.28 15.89 3.49
CA ARG A 95 3.18 16.34 2.43
C ARG A 95 4.63 16.15 2.86
N ARG A 96 5.40 15.44 2.05
CA ARG A 96 6.81 15.20 2.29
C ARG A 96 7.58 16.52 2.16
N LYS A 97 8.33 16.89 3.20
CA LYS A 97 9.33 17.95 3.10
C LYS A 97 10.53 17.38 2.32
N GLN A 98 10.84 17.97 1.17
CA GLN A 98 12.08 17.66 0.47
C GLN A 98 13.21 18.32 1.27
N ASN A 99 14.08 17.51 1.87
CA ASN A 99 15.38 17.95 2.33
C ASN A 99 16.39 17.75 1.20
#